data_AF-A0AAT9GR45-F1
#
_entry.id   AF-A0AAT9GR45-F1
#
_cell.length_a   1.000
_cell.length_b   1.000
_cell.length_c   1.000
_cell.angle_alpha   90.00
_cell.angle_beta   90.00
_cell.angle_gamma   90.00
#
_symmetry.space_group_name_H-M   'P 1'
#
loop_
_entity.id
_entity.type
_entity.pdbx_description
1 polymer ?
#
loop_
_entity_poly.entity_id
_entity_poly.type
_entity_poly.pdbx_seq_one_letter_code
_entity_poly.pdbx_strand_id
1 'polypeptide(L)'
;MREEKTRYKYGDVIIRERKGRYYVYILENVNGEIKERYVGPLDKVVKSYIELKLGVEGDVPPSMGPLGLEPRTSAASGHKRE
;
A
#
# COMPACT_ATOMS: atom_id res chain seq x y z
N MET A 1 20.06 -23.80 8.82
CA MET A 1 19.35 -22.52 9.04
C MET A 1 18.24 -22.46 8.02
N ARG A 2 16.97 -22.48 8.42
CA ARG A 2 15.86 -22.34 7.47
C ARG A 2 15.84 -20.87 7.06
N GLU A 3 16.05 -20.60 5.78
CA GLU A 3 15.74 -19.29 5.21
C GLU A 3 14.25 -19.06 5.48
N GLU A 4 13.95 -18.27 6.50
CA GLU A 4 12.60 -17.82 6.78
C GLU A 4 12.14 -17.08 5.53
N LYS A 5 11.30 -17.73 4.73
CA LYS A 5 10.87 -17.21 3.44
C LYS A 5 9.89 -16.07 3.70
N THR A 6 10.43 -14.89 3.98
CA THR A 6 9.70 -13.64 4.26
C THR A 6 9.05 -13.04 3.00
N ARG A 7 9.10 -13.76 1.86
CA ARG A 7 8.55 -13.33 0.58
C ARG A 7 7.82 -14.48 -0.11
N TYR A 8 6.53 -14.28 -0.33
CA TYR A 8 5.64 -15.17 -1.06
C TYR A 8 5.26 -14.51 -2.38
N LYS A 9 5.31 -15.24 -3.50
CA LYS A 9 4.92 -14.75 -4.83
C LYS A 9 3.86 -15.68 -5.41
N TYR A 10 2.76 -15.10 -5.87
CA TYR A 10 1.63 -15.79 -6.49
C TYR A 10 1.24 -15.05 -7.76
N GLY A 11 1.68 -15.54 -8.92
CA GLY A 11 1.55 -14.81 -10.17
C GLY A 11 2.17 -13.41 -10.06
N ASP A 12 1.33 -12.40 -10.27
CA ASP A 12 1.69 -10.99 -10.18
C ASP A 12 1.57 -10.40 -8.77
N VAL A 13 1.10 -11.16 -7.78
CA VAL A 13 0.99 -10.70 -6.40
C VAL A 13 2.18 -11.15 -5.58
N ILE A 14 2.72 -10.26 -4.75
CA ILE A 14 3.80 -10.54 -3.81
C ILE A 14 3.35 -10.16 -2.41
N ILE A 15 3.55 -11.07 -1.45
CA ILE A 15 3.33 -10.82 -0.02
C ILE A 15 4.69 -10.85 0.67
N ARG A 16 5.00 -9.80 1.43
CA ARG A 16 6.22 -9.71 2.23
C ARG A 16 5.88 -9.69 3.71
N GLU A 17 6.56 -10.51 4.48
CA GLU A 17 6.53 -10.45 5.93
C GLU A 17 7.64 -9.52 6.44
N ARG A 18 7.29 -8.62 7.35
CA ARG A 18 8.25 -7.78 8.07
C ARG A 18 7.80 -7.64 9.52
N LYS A 19 8.59 -8.17 10.45
CA LYS A 19 8.32 -8.12 11.90
C LYS A 19 6.92 -8.64 12.24
N GLY A 20 6.52 -9.78 11.67
CA GLY A 20 5.19 -10.38 11.89
C GLY A 20 4.01 -9.63 11.24
N ARG A 21 4.26 -8.64 10.38
CA ARG A 21 3.24 -7.96 9.58
C ARG A 21 3.39 -8.29 8.11
N TYR A 22 2.27 -8.48 7.43
CA TYR A 22 2.23 -8.84 6.02
C TYR A 22 1.84 -7.66 5.15
N TYR A 23 2.56 -7.48 4.05
CA TYR A 23 2.42 -6.36 3.11
C TYR A 23 2.24 -6.91 1.70
N VAL A 24 1.27 -6.37 0.97
CA VAL A 24 0.89 -6.79 -0.36
C VAL A 24 1.46 -5.85 -1.41
N TYR A 25 2.03 -6.43 -2.45
CA TYR A 25 2.54 -5.77 -3.64
C TYR A 25 1.97 -6.45 -4.89
N ILE A 26 1.87 -5.71 -5.98
CA ILE A 26 1.55 -6.23 -7.30
C ILE A 26 2.70 -5.93 -8.27
N LEU A 27 2.91 -6.83 -9.23
CA LEU A 27 3.83 -6.65 -10.34
C LEU A 27 3.05 -6.00 -11.48
N GLU A 28 3.44 -4.78 -11.84
CA GLU A 28 2.88 -4.05 -12.97
C GLU A 28 3.93 -3.91 -14.07
N ASN A 29 3.54 -4.12 -15.33
CA ASN A 29 4.39 -3.82 -16.48
C ASN A 29 4.19 -2.35 -16.85
N VAL A 30 5.19 -1.52 -16.58
CA VAL A 30 5.20 -0.10 -16.94
C VAL A 30 6.24 0.07 -18.03
N ASN A 31 5.78 0.28 -19.26
CA ASN A 31 6.63 0.60 -20.40
C ASN A 31 7.69 -0.48 -20.71
N GLY A 32 7.35 -1.76 -20.56
CA GLY A 32 8.24 -2.89 -20.78
C GLY A 32 9.03 -3.33 -19.54
N GLU A 33 9.00 -2.55 -18.46
CA GLU A 33 9.67 -2.87 -17.19
C GLU A 33 8.68 -3.42 -16.16
N ILE A 34 9.03 -4.54 -15.52
CA ILE A 34 8.23 -5.08 -14.41
C ILE A 34 8.59 -4.33 -13.13
N LYS A 35 7.61 -3.66 -12.51
CA LYS A 35 7.76 -2.89 -11.28
C LYS A 35 6.87 -3.45 -10.17
N GLU A 36 7.40 -3.47 -8.96
CA GLU A 36 6.65 -3.85 -7.76
C GLU A 36 5.94 -2.61 -7.21
N ARG A 37 4.61 -2.58 -7.26
CA ARG A 37 3.81 -1.54 -6.65
C ARG A 37 3.25 -2.02 -5.31
N TYR A 38 3.43 -1.20 -4.29
CA TYR A 38 2.84 -1.44 -2.98
C TYR A 38 1.34 -1.17 -3.00
N VAL A 39 0.56 -2.13 -2.48
CA VAL A 39 -0.91 -2.02 -2.38
C VAL A 39 -1.34 -1.66 -0.96
N GLY A 40 -0.75 -2.29 0.05
CA GLY A 40 -1.15 -2.06 1.44
C GLY A 40 -0.80 -3.20 2.40
N PRO A 41 -1.11 -3.04 3.70
CA PRO A 41 -1.09 -4.13 4.66
C PRO A 41 -2.13 -5.19 4.30
N LEU A 42 -1.80 -6.48 4.48
CA LEU A 42 -2.67 -7.59 4.11
C LEU A 42 -4.03 -7.53 4.81
N ASP A 43 -4.07 -7.17 6.10
CA ASP A 43 -5.31 -7.05 6.87
C ASP A 43 -6.28 -6.03 6.26
N LYS A 44 -5.76 -4.87 5.83
CA LYS A 44 -6.56 -3.80 5.22
C LYS A 44 -7.08 -4.20 3.85
N VAL A 45 -6.23 -4.83 3.03
CA VAL A 45 -6.63 -5.29 1.69
C VAL A 45 -7.77 -6.31 1.78
N VAL A 46 -7.67 -7.28 2.69
CA VAL A 46 -8.72 -8.28 2.91
C VAL A 46 -9.99 -7.63 3.44
N LYS A 47 -9.88 -6.72 4.43
CA LYS A 47 -11.04 -6.02 4.97
C LYS A 47 -11.78 -5.21 3.91
N SER A 48 -11.06 -4.42 3.11
CA SER A 48 -11.67 -3.64 2.02
C SER A 48 -12.33 -4.54 0.98
N TYR A 49 -11.73 -5.70 0.64
CA TYR A 49 -12.36 -6.64 -0.28
C TYR A 49 -13.68 -7.20 0.26
N ILE A 50 -13.72 -7.55 1.55
CA ILE A 50 -14.93 -8.04 2.22
C ILE A 50 -16.00 -6.94 2.23
N GLU A 51 -15.65 -5.70 2.62
CA GLU A 51 -16.56 -4.55 2.64
C GLU A 51 -17.16 -4.26 1.25
N LEU A 52 -16.33 -4.27 0.20
CA LEU A 52 -16.78 -4.12 -1.19
C LEU A 52 -17.69 -5.27 -1.62
N LYS A 53 -17.41 -6.52 -1.23
CA LYS A 53 -18.24 -7.68 -1.59
C LYS A 53 -19.58 -7.74 -0.89
N LEU A 54 -19.65 -7.24 0.34
CA LEU A 54 -20.89 -7.21 1.14
C LEU A 54 -21.82 -6.05 0.77
N GLY A 55 -21.48 -5.25 -0.24
CA GLY A 55 -22.36 -4.21 -0.75
C GLY A 55 -22.53 -3.06 0.23
N VAL A 56 -21.52 -2.75 1.05
CA VAL A 56 -21.47 -1.47 1.76
C VAL A 56 -21.08 -0.41 0.72
N GLU A 57 -22.08 -0.03 -0.07
CA GLU A 57 -22.06 1.01 -1.09
C GLU A 57 -21.85 2.37 -0.42
N GLY A 58 -20.59 2.75 -0.25
CA GLY A 58 -20.25 4.02 0.40
C GLY A 58 -18.78 4.16 0.71
N ASP A 59 -17.91 4.01 -0.29
CA ASP A 59 -16.83 4.96 -0.55
C ASP A 59 -16.00 4.46 -1.74
N VAL A 60 -15.69 5.42 -2.62
CA VAL A 60 -14.66 5.43 -3.66
C VAL A 60 -13.63 4.28 -3.57
N PRO A 61 -13.26 3.61 -4.69
CA PRO A 61 -12.03 2.83 -4.72
C PRO A 61 -10.91 3.71 -4.15
N PRO A 62 -9.98 3.20 -3.32
CA PRO A 62 -8.94 4.03 -2.76
C PRO A 62 -8.21 4.72 -3.91
N SER A 63 -8.55 5.99 -4.13
CA SER A 63 -7.85 6.85 -5.04
C SER A 63 -6.53 7.11 -4.36
N MET A 64 -5.59 6.21 -4.60
CA MET A 64 -4.18 6.50 -4.42
C MET A 64 -3.82 7.51 -5.52
N GLY A 65 -4.25 8.76 -5.32
CA GLY A 65 -3.50 9.90 -5.81
C GLY A 65 -2.05 9.76 -5.33
N PRO A 66 -1.07 10.36 -6.03
CA PRO A 66 0.34 10.20 -5.71
C PRO A 66 0.56 10.60 -4.25
N LEU A 67 0.76 9.59 -3.39
CA LEU A 67 0.98 9.79 -1.96
C LEU A 67 2.43 10.26 -1.83
N GLY A 68 2.60 11.58 -1.88
CA GLY A 68 3.85 12.25 -1.57
C GLY A 68 4.39 11.71 -0.26
N LEU A 69 5.50 10.97 -0.34
CA LEU A 69 6.30 10.53 0.79
C LEU A 69 7.07 11.74 1.33
N GLU A 70 6.36 12.78 1.75
CA GLU A 70 6.96 13.92 2.45
C GLU A 70 6.83 13.63 3.95
N PRO A 71 7.92 13.32 4.67
CA PRO A 71 7.87 13.26 6.12
C PRO A 71 7.52 14.65 6.65
N ARG A 72 6.51 14.71 7.52
CA ARG A 72 6.04 15.91 8.21
C ARG A 72 7.13 16.47 9.13
N THR A 73 7.99 17.36 8.63
CA THR A 73 8.75 18.30 9.47
C THR A 73 7.89 19.53 9.77
N SER A 74 7.86 19.88 11.05
CA SER A 74 7.01 20.87 11.69
C SER A 74 6.93 22.25 11.03
N ALA A 75 5.69 22.72 10.91
CA ALA A 75 5.17 24.05 11.25
C ALA A 75 6.02 25.32 11.00
N ALA A 76 5.46 26.15 10.09
CA ALA A 76 5.23 27.59 10.24
C ALA A 76 6.44 28.55 10.23
N SER A 77 6.84 28.95 9.01
CA SER A 77 7.41 30.27 8.76
C SER A 77 6.28 31.32 8.76
N GLY A 78 6.56 32.48 9.35
CA GLY A 78 5.59 33.47 9.80
C GLY A 78 4.88 34.29 8.72
N HIS A 79 3.72 34.80 9.11
CA HIS A 79 3.15 36.03 8.57
C HIS A 79 2.27 36.67 9.65
N LYS A 80 2.77 37.73 10.30
CA LYS A 80 1.94 38.69 11.04
C LYS A 80 1.88 39.93 10.17
N ARG A 81 0.73 40.19 9.57
CA ARG A 81 0.35 41.50 9.04
C ARG A 81 -0.61 42.12 10.05
N GLU A 82 -0.19 43.24 10.63
CA GLU A 82 -1.03 44.41 10.94
C GLU A 82 -0.10 45.62 10.97
#